data_AF-A0A3P6NZK6-F1
#
_entry.id   AF-A0A3P6NZK6-F1
#
_cell.length_a   1.000
_cell.length_b   1.000
_cell.length_c   1.000
_cell.angle_alpha   90.00
_cell.angle_beta   90.00
_cell.angle_gamma   90.00
#
_symmetry.space_group_name_H-M   'P 1'
#
loop_
_entity.id
_entity.type
_entity.pdbx_description
1 polymer ?
#
loop_
_entity_poly.entity_id
_entity_poly.type
_entity_poly.pdbx_seq_one_letter_code
_entity_poly.pdbx_strand_id
1 'polypeptide(L)'
;MADLLQSLMYNTQTTGNFAAFIRVFLRRAAELKASELCQNTIFLWQTANALIILRYICKFLTERLTEAEFVKVFDKKLVIKNEKDVDSDTEVDENVDGEEEYENTAEEFLDALVDILVELPVSDTTQAIHIEAVKCVIAILSSQLYHDNVMNSSIFFAYLMRGKWLVLVIYCGGLIVVMVWMVIELGLVLLLLLL
;
A
#
# COMPACT_ATOMS: atom_id res chain seq x y z
N MET A 1 11.79 2.15 17.27
CA MET A 1 11.00 2.16 16.02
C MET A 1 10.28 3.50 15.82
N ALA A 2 9.60 4.03 16.84
CA ALA A 2 8.86 5.30 16.74
C ALA A 2 9.74 6.50 16.28
N ASP A 3 10.94 6.66 16.81
CA ASP A 3 11.84 7.77 16.44
C ASP A 3 12.33 7.70 14.97
N LEU A 4 12.53 6.48 14.46
CA LEU A 4 12.90 6.23 13.06
C LEU A 4 11.72 6.54 12.12
N LEU A 5 10.50 6.17 12.50
CA LEU A 5 9.29 6.46 11.72
C LEU A 5 8.94 7.94 11.73
N GLN A 6 9.15 8.64 12.86
CA GLN A 6 9.04 10.10 12.92
C GLN A 6 10.06 10.76 11.98
N SER A 7 11.32 10.36 12.06
CA SER A 7 12.37 10.87 11.16
C SER A 7 12.04 10.60 9.69
N LEU A 8 11.52 9.41 9.39
CA LEU A 8 11.05 9.04 8.07
C LEU A 8 9.89 9.95 7.62
N MET A 9 8.90 10.23 8.45
CA MET A 9 7.76 11.10 8.10
C MET A 9 8.20 12.52 7.75
N TYR A 10 9.07 13.12 8.56
CA TYR A 10 9.60 14.46 8.29
C TYR A 10 10.43 14.52 7.00
N ASN A 11 11.23 13.47 6.74
CA ASN A 11 12.08 13.41 5.56
C ASN A 11 11.33 12.94 4.31
N THR A 12 10.25 12.17 4.43
CA THR A 12 9.57 11.60 3.25
C THR A 12 8.92 12.67 2.39
N GLN A 13 8.38 13.73 3.01
CA GLN A 13 7.80 14.85 2.27
C GLN A 13 8.85 15.66 1.48
N THR A 14 10.14 15.57 1.86
CA THR A 14 11.24 16.31 1.24
C THR A 14 12.08 15.41 0.32
N THR A 15 12.43 14.20 0.73
CA THR A 15 13.34 13.30 0.01
C THR A 15 12.64 12.28 -0.89
N GLY A 16 11.32 12.06 -0.73
CA GLY A 16 10.56 11.12 -1.57
C GLY A 16 10.90 9.64 -1.32
N ASN A 17 11.60 9.30 -0.24
CA ASN A 17 12.06 7.93 0.04
C ASN A 17 10.93 6.90 0.07
N PHE A 18 9.78 7.26 0.62
CA PHE A 18 8.62 6.37 0.66
C PHE A 18 8.04 6.13 -0.74
N ALA A 19 7.87 7.18 -1.54
CA ALA A 19 7.39 7.04 -2.92
C ALA A 19 8.36 6.19 -3.77
N ALA A 20 9.67 6.37 -3.60
CA ALA A 20 10.67 5.51 -4.23
C ALA A 20 10.56 4.06 -3.76
N PHE A 21 10.37 3.83 -2.46
CA PHE A 21 10.21 2.48 -1.92
C PHE A 21 8.93 1.79 -2.44
N ILE A 22 7.82 2.50 -2.55
CA ILE A 22 6.59 2.02 -3.17
C ILE A 22 6.83 1.61 -4.63
N ARG A 23 7.52 2.43 -5.42
CA ARG A 23 7.85 2.08 -6.82
C ARG A 23 8.68 0.80 -6.93
N VAL A 24 9.69 0.64 -6.06
CA VAL A 24 10.49 -0.58 -6.01
C VAL A 24 9.62 -1.78 -5.65
N PHE A 25 8.72 -1.63 -4.68
CA PHE A 25 7.77 -2.67 -4.31
C PHE A 25 6.84 -3.04 -5.47
N LEU A 26 6.26 -2.06 -6.17
CA LEU A 26 5.36 -2.28 -7.31
C LEU A 26 6.05 -3.10 -8.42
N ARG A 27 7.29 -2.74 -8.78
CA ARG A 27 8.08 -3.53 -9.74
C ARG A 27 8.30 -4.97 -9.26
N ARG A 28 8.53 -5.17 -7.96
CA ARG A 28 8.72 -6.50 -7.37
C ARG A 28 7.42 -7.30 -7.29
N ALA A 29 6.29 -6.64 -7.03
CA ALA A 29 4.98 -7.27 -7.00
C ALA A 29 4.60 -7.84 -8.38
N ALA A 30 4.93 -7.13 -9.46
CA ALA A 30 4.70 -7.60 -10.83
C ALA A 30 5.44 -8.92 -11.17
N GLU A 31 6.60 -9.15 -10.56
CA GLU A 31 7.43 -10.36 -10.75
C GLU A 31 7.08 -11.49 -9.77
N LEU A 32 6.11 -11.26 -8.85
CA LEU A 32 5.91 -12.13 -7.69
C LEU A 32 5.37 -13.51 -8.04
N LYS A 33 4.38 -13.60 -8.93
CA LYS A 33 3.83 -14.88 -9.39
C LYS A 33 4.88 -15.73 -10.11
N ALA A 34 5.65 -15.10 -10.99
CA ALA A 34 6.74 -15.78 -11.68
C ALA A 34 7.79 -16.29 -10.70
N SER A 35 8.07 -15.53 -9.64
CA SER A 35 9.00 -15.91 -8.58
C SER A 35 8.48 -17.07 -7.73
N GLU A 36 7.18 -17.12 -7.45
CA GLU A 36 6.53 -18.24 -6.76
C GLU A 36 6.62 -19.53 -7.58
N LEU A 37 6.29 -19.47 -8.88
CA LEU A 37 6.39 -20.60 -9.80
C LEU A 37 7.82 -21.14 -9.91
N CYS A 38 8.81 -20.24 -9.92
CA CYS A 38 10.23 -20.59 -9.93
C CYS A 38 10.77 -21.02 -8.55
N GLN A 39 9.93 -21.05 -7.51
CA GLN A 39 10.32 -21.36 -6.13
C GLN A 39 11.47 -20.48 -5.62
N ASN A 40 11.51 -19.21 -6.03
CA ASN A 40 12.52 -18.26 -5.59
C ASN A 40 12.21 -17.76 -4.17
N THR A 41 12.54 -18.58 -3.18
CA THR A 41 12.24 -18.33 -1.76
C THR A 41 12.88 -17.06 -1.22
N ILE A 42 14.05 -16.66 -1.74
CA ILE A 42 14.72 -15.41 -1.37
C ILE A 42 13.88 -14.21 -1.81
N PHE A 43 13.36 -14.24 -3.05
CA PHE A 43 12.50 -13.18 -3.56
C PHE A 43 11.21 -13.08 -2.74
N LEU A 44 10.55 -14.20 -2.46
CA LEU A 44 9.33 -14.22 -1.64
C LEU A 44 9.57 -13.64 -0.25
N TRP A 45 10.68 -14.00 0.39
CA TRP A 45 11.05 -13.49 1.71
C TRP A 45 11.36 -11.99 1.69
N GLN A 46 12.06 -11.51 0.66
CA GLN A 46 12.31 -10.07 0.47
C GLN A 46 11.02 -9.29 0.28
N THR A 47 10.08 -9.81 -0.52
CA THR A 47 8.76 -9.20 -0.73
C THR A 47 7.95 -9.16 0.57
N ALA A 48 7.95 -10.24 1.35
CA ALA A 48 7.29 -10.27 2.66
C ALA A 48 7.86 -9.21 3.61
N ASN A 49 9.19 -9.08 3.67
CA ASN A 49 9.85 -8.06 4.49
C ASN A 49 9.52 -6.63 4.02
N ALA A 50 9.49 -6.41 2.70
CA ALA A 50 9.09 -5.12 2.15
C ALA A 50 7.66 -4.74 2.58
N LEU A 51 6.72 -5.68 2.51
CA LEU A 51 5.35 -5.48 2.98
C LEU A 51 5.27 -5.17 4.47
N ILE A 52 6.06 -5.83 5.31
CA ILE A 52 6.11 -5.53 6.76
C ILE A 52 6.50 -4.06 6.99
N ILE A 53 7.55 -3.60 6.31
CA ILE A 53 8.04 -2.22 6.44
C ILE A 53 6.97 -1.25 5.91
N LEU A 54 6.42 -1.50 4.72
CA LEU A 54 5.37 -0.69 4.13
C LEU A 54 4.16 -0.58 5.04
N ARG A 55 3.68 -1.70 5.60
CA ARG A 55 2.58 -1.72 6.57
C ARG A 55 2.86 -0.82 7.77
N TYR A 56 4.05 -0.89 8.36
CA TYR A 56 4.39 -0.03 9.51
C TYR A 56 4.40 1.45 9.13
N ILE A 57 4.92 1.79 7.95
CA ILE A 57 4.93 3.17 7.46
C ILE A 57 3.51 3.64 7.18
N CYS A 58 2.72 2.87 6.42
CA CYS A 58 1.31 3.18 6.13
C CYS A 58 0.53 3.37 7.42
N LYS A 59 0.58 2.43 8.36
CA LYS A 59 -0.09 2.55 9.67
C LYS A 59 0.31 3.85 10.38
N PHE A 60 1.61 4.12 10.46
CA PHE A 60 2.12 5.31 11.15
C PHE A 60 1.64 6.62 10.52
N LEU A 61 1.64 6.70 9.19
CA LEU A 61 1.19 7.86 8.42
C LEU A 61 -0.33 8.02 8.49
N THR A 62 -1.08 6.94 8.37
CA THR A 62 -2.54 6.92 8.45
C THR A 62 -3.08 7.39 9.81
N GLU A 63 -2.36 7.12 10.90
CA GLU A 63 -2.68 7.63 12.24
C GLU A 63 -2.43 9.14 12.41
N ARG A 64 -1.70 9.79 11.48
CA ARG A 64 -1.15 11.15 11.66
C ARG A 64 -1.49 12.13 10.55
N LEU A 65 -1.91 11.63 9.38
CA LEU A 65 -2.21 12.41 8.20
C LEU A 65 -3.67 12.19 7.80
N THR A 66 -4.29 13.23 7.27
CA THR A 66 -5.58 13.09 6.57
C THR A 66 -5.41 12.21 5.32
N GLU A 67 -6.50 11.61 4.83
CA GLU A 67 -6.44 10.75 3.62
C GLU A 67 -5.81 11.48 2.43
N ALA A 68 -6.17 12.76 2.23
CA ALA A 68 -5.64 13.57 1.13
C ALA A 68 -4.13 13.85 1.28
N GLU A 69 -3.64 14.04 2.51
CA GLU A 69 -2.20 14.18 2.77
C GLU A 69 -1.46 12.86 2.61
N PHE A 70 -2.07 11.76 3.05
CA PHE A 70 -1.49 10.43 2.91
C PHE A 70 -1.33 10.05 1.45
N VAL A 71 -2.33 10.29 0.59
CA VAL A 71 -2.22 10.06 -0.87
C VAL A 71 -1.07 10.86 -1.49
N LYS A 72 -0.85 12.12 -1.07
CA LYS A 72 0.25 12.95 -1.58
C LYS A 72 1.63 12.39 -1.27
N VAL A 73 1.78 11.60 -0.20
CA VAL A 73 3.05 10.97 0.17
C VAL A 73 3.46 9.87 -0.84
N PHE A 74 2.52 9.40 -1.67
CA PHE A 74 2.79 8.48 -2.79
C PHE A 74 3.16 9.19 -4.10
N ASP A 75 3.10 10.53 -4.17
CA ASP A 75 3.20 11.26 -5.44
C ASP A 75 4.56 11.07 -6.13
N LYS A 76 4.51 10.56 -7.36
CA LYS A 76 5.64 10.35 -8.28
C LYS A 76 6.44 11.65 -8.50
N LYS A 77 5.80 12.82 -8.42
CA LYS A 77 6.44 14.13 -8.60
C LYS A 77 7.44 14.47 -7.49
N LEU A 78 7.29 13.91 -6.29
CA LEU A 78 8.27 14.10 -5.20
C LEU A 78 9.64 13.49 -5.54
N VAL A 79 9.66 12.39 -6.30
CA VAL A 79 10.91 11.76 -6.76
C VAL A 79 11.56 12.58 -7.88
N ILE A 80 10.75 13.02 -8.86
CA ILE A 80 11.22 13.80 -10.03
C ILE A 80 11.80 15.17 -9.61
N LYS A 81 11.22 15.79 -8.58
CA LYS A 81 11.71 17.08 -8.06
C LYS A 81 13.13 16.97 -7.49
N ASN A 82 13.47 15.83 -6.88
CA ASN A 82 14.79 15.59 -6.30
C ASN A 82 15.84 15.20 -7.34
N GLU A 83 15.45 14.50 -8.41
CA GLU A 83 16.36 14.18 -9.53
C GLU A 83 16.78 15.43 -10.33
N LYS A 84 15.96 16.49 -10.33
CA LYS A 84 16.31 17.76 -11.00
C LYS A 84 17.27 18.66 -10.22
N ASP A 85 17.49 18.38 -8.93
CA ASP A 85 18.40 19.15 -8.07
C ASP A 85 19.81 18.51 -7.96
N VAL A 86 20.05 17.36 -8.62
CA VAL A 86 21.34 16.65 -8.62
C VAL A 86 21.75 16.28 -10.04
N ASP A 87 22.41 17.23 -10.71
CA ASP A 87 23.29 17.11 -11.88
C ASP A 87 22.78 16.41 -13.16
N SER A 88 23.05 17.06 -14.29
CA SER A 88 22.73 16.64 -15.65
C SER A 88 23.33 15.27 -16.03
N ASP A 89 22.63 14.56 -16.92
CA ASP A 89 23.06 13.36 -17.67
C ASP A 89 22.66 11.98 -17.11
N THR A 90 21.36 11.80 -16.77
CA THR A 90 20.76 10.46 -16.88
C THR A 90 19.68 10.49 -17.94
N GLU A 91 19.87 9.66 -18.97
CA GLU A 91 18.95 9.46 -20.09
C GLU A 91 17.54 9.25 -19.55
N VAL A 92 16.68 10.20 -19.91
CA VAL A 92 15.27 10.23 -19.56
C VAL A 92 14.63 9.06 -20.30
N ASP A 93 14.16 8.05 -19.56
CA ASP A 93 13.27 7.04 -20.13
C ASP A 93 11.90 7.72 -20.36
N GLU A 94 11.80 8.46 -21.46
CA GLU A 94 10.59 9.17 -21.94
C GLU A 94 9.52 8.19 -22.47
N ASN A 95 9.28 7.09 -21.76
CA ASN A 95 8.11 6.25 -22.01
C ASN A 95 7.00 6.61 -21.02
N VAL A 96 6.60 7.88 -21.03
CA VAL A 96 5.31 8.33 -20.46
C VAL A 96 4.30 8.33 -21.61
N ASP A 97 3.99 7.13 -22.11
CA ASP A 97 2.85 6.92 -22.99
C ASP A 97 2.25 5.56 -22.67
N GLY A 98 1.45 5.55 -21.61
CA GLY A 98 0.58 4.45 -21.23
C GLY A 98 -0.66 5.08 -20.65
N GLU A 99 -1.83 4.78 -21.23
CA GLU A 99 -3.15 5.14 -20.71
C GLU A 99 -3.14 4.93 -19.18
N GLU A 100 -3.20 6.02 -18.38
CA GLU A 100 -3.02 5.91 -16.93
C GLU A 100 -4.24 5.14 -16.35
N GLU A 101 -4.08 3.82 -16.20
CA GLU A 101 -5.07 2.90 -15.60
C GLU A 101 -5.41 3.32 -14.16
N TYR A 102 -4.51 4.05 -13.50
CA TYR A 102 -4.62 4.52 -12.12
C TYR A 102 -4.48 6.05 -12.04
N GLU A 103 -5.30 6.67 -11.21
CA GLU A 103 -5.31 8.12 -10.96
C GLU A 103 -4.07 8.59 -10.19
N ASN A 104 -3.48 7.71 -9.38
CA ASN A 104 -2.21 7.96 -8.71
C ASN A 104 -1.56 6.65 -8.19
N THR A 105 -0.34 6.78 -7.66
CA THR A 105 0.44 5.65 -7.14
C THR A 105 -0.11 5.04 -5.86
N ALA A 106 -0.96 5.74 -5.11
CA ALA A 106 -1.63 5.14 -3.96
C ALA A 106 -2.72 4.15 -4.42
N GLU A 107 -3.44 4.47 -5.50
CA GLU A 107 -4.38 3.55 -6.15
C GLU A 107 -3.64 2.34 -6.74
N GLU A 108 -2.54 2.57 -7.48
CA GLU A 108 -1.67 1.52 -8.03
C GLU A 108 -1.12 0.58 -6.93
N PHE A 109 -0.71 1.14 -5.79
CA PHE A 109 -0.25 0.36 -4.64
C PHE A 109 -1.37 -0.47 -4.00
N LEU A 110 -2.56 0.10 -3.86
CA LEU A 110 -3.71 -0.62 -3.32
C LEU A 110 -4.14 -1.75 -4.27
N ASP A 111 -4.15 -1.51 -5.58
CA ASP A 111 -4.41 -2.50 -6.62
C ASP A 111 -3.43 -3.69 -6.51
N ALA A 112 -2.12 -3.41 -6.43
CA ALA A 112 -1.10 -4.44 -6.27
C ALA A 112 -1.25 -5.27 -4.97
N LEU A 113 -1.73 -4.66 -3.87
CA LEU A 113 -2.04 -5.40 -2.65
C LEU A 113 -3.21 -6.36 -2.88
N VAL A 114 -4.25 -5.93 -3.58
CA VAL A 114 -5.41 -6.78 -3.88
C VAL A 114 -5.05 -7.87 -4.89
N ASP A 115 -4.26 -7.57 -5.92
CA ASP A 115 -3.67 -8.57 -6.84
C ASP A 115 -2.95 -9.68 -6.08
N ILE A 116 -2.11 -9.33 -5.10
CA ILE A 116 -1.43 -10.31 -4.25
C ILE A 116 -2.44 -11.19 -3.50
N LEU A 117 -3.52 -10.61 -2.99
CA LEU A 117 -4.50 -11.36 -2.20
C LEU A 117 -5.35 -12.32 -3.05
N VAL A 118 -5.63 -11.94 -4.29
CA VAL A 118 -6.54 -12.68 -5.17
C VAL A 118 -5.79 -13.65 -6.08
N GLU A 119 -4.62 -13.25 -6.57
CA GLU A 119 -3.97 -13.93 -7.66
C GLU A 119 -2.69 -14.70 -7.27
N LEU A 120 -2.09 -14.41 -6.11
CA LEU A 120 -0.96 -15.21 -5.60
C LEU A 120 -1.52 -16.51 -4.97
N PRO A 121 -1.02 -17.70 -5.35
CA PRO A 121 -1.46 -18.94 -4.73
C PRO A 121 -1.00 -19.01 -3.27
N VAL A 122 -1.91 -19.47 -2.41
CA VAL A 122 -1.65 -19.64 -0.98
C VAL A 122 -0.88 -20.93 -0.74
N SER A 123 0.32 -20.80 -0.18
CA SER A 123 1.19 -21.90 0.24
C SER A 123 2.00 -21.49 1.48
N ASP A 124 2.73 -22.42 2.08
CA ASP A 124 3.57 -22.13 3.26
C ASP A 124 4.63 -21.04 2.97
N THR A 125 5.13 -20.95 1.73
CA THR A 125 6.14 -19.97 1.33
C THR A 125 5.55 -18.59 1.05
N THR A 126 4.28 -18.51 0.65
CA THR A 126 3.58 -17.24 0.34
C THR A 126 2.70 -16.74 1.50
N GLN A 127 2.46 -17.56 2.52
CA GLN A 127 1.60 -17.23 3.65
C GLN A 127 1.98 -15.90 4.32
N ALA A 128 3.27 -15.66 4.54
CA ALA A 128 3.75 -14.41 5.14
C ALA A 128 3.40 -13.19 4.28
N ILE A 129 3.47 -13.31 2.95
CA ILE A 129 3.10 -12.24 2.01
C ILE A 129 1.61 -11.95 2.11
N HIS A 130 0.75 -12.98 2.07
CA HIS A 130 -0.70 -12.79 2.18
C HIS A 130 -1.09 -12.12 3.50
N ILE A 131 -0.57 -12.60 4.63
CA ILE A 131 -0.86 -12.05 5.95
C ILE A 131 -0.49 -10.55 6.00
N GLU A 132 0.67 -10.19 5.46
CA GLU A 132 1.16 -8.82 5.51
C GLU A 132 0.45 -7.91 4.50
N ALA A 133 0.06 -8.42 3.34
CA ALA A 133 -0.80 -7.71 2.39
C ALA A 133 -2.17 -7.38 3.01
N VAL A 134 -2.83 -8.36 3.66
CA VAL A 134 -4.10 -8.12 4.38
C VAL A 134 -3.94 -7.03 5.43
N LYS A 135 -2.91 -7.12 6.27
CA LYS A 135 -2.67 -6.12 7.32
C LYS A 135 -2.35 -4.74 6.75
N CYS A 136 -1.69 -4.67 5.59
CA CYS A 136 -1.40 -3.40 4.92
C CYS A 136 -2.68 -2.76 4.38
N VAL A 137 -3.56 -3.54 3.74
CA VAL A 137 -4.88 -3.06 3.29
C VAL A 137 -5.69 -2.55 4.49
N ILE A 138 -5.75 -3.31 5.59
CA ILE A 138 -6.44 -2.88 6.81
C ILE A 138 -5.85 -1.57 7.34
N ALA A 139 -4.53 -1.42 7.38
CA ALA A 139 -3.88 -0.21 7.86
C ALA A 139 -4.26 1.03 7.03
N ILE A 140 -4.30 0.91 5.70
CA ILE A 140 -4.67 2.00 4.78
C ILE A 140 -6.14 2.39 4.95
N LEU A 141 -7.04 1.40 5.02
CA LEU A 141 -8.48 1.63 5.18
C LEU A 141 -8.86 2.14 6.57
N SER A 142 -8.03 1.89 7.58
CA SER A 142 -8.25 2.39 8.95
C SER A 142 -8.13 3.91 9.06
N SER A 143 -7.72 4.62 8.00
CA SER A 143 -7.66 6.09 7.95
C SER A 143 -8.95 6.78 8.37
N GLN A 144 -10.09 6.19 8.03
CA GLN A 144 -11.41 6.68 8.43
C GLN A 144 -11.66 6.61 9.94
N LEU A 145 -11.01 5.70 10.67
CA LEU A 145 -11.20 5.54 12.12
C LEU A 145 -10.51 6.64 12.93
N TYR A 146 -9.51 7.31 12.35
CA TYR A 146 -8.70 8.32 13.03
C TYR A 146 -9.17 9.75 12.79
N HIS A 147 -10.23 9.96 11.99
CA HIS A 147 -10.73 11.28 11.63
C HIS A 147 -12.23 11.41 11.96
N ASP A 148 -12.63 12.54 12.56
CA ASP A 148 -13.99 12.79 13.06
C ASP A 148 -15.11 12.79 11.98
N ASN A 149 -14.75 12.71 10.70
CA ASN A 149 -15.68 12.77 9.55
C ASN A 149 -15.88 11.41 8.85
N VAL A 150 -16.32 10.40 9.62
CA VAL A 150 -16.66 9.04 9.13
C VAL A 150 -17.75 9.04 8.03
N MET A 151 -18.45 10.16 7.84
CA MET A 151 -19.56 10.34 6.88
C MET A 151 -19.10 10.66 5.45
N ASN A 152 -17.81 10.92 5.21
CA ASN A 152 -17.28 11.12 3.86
C ASN A 152 -16.79 9.78 3.27
N SER A 153 -17.15 9.50 2.01
CA SER A 153 -16.61 8.38 1.24
C SER A 153 -15.07 8.39 1.30
N SER A 154 -14.43 7.36 1.84
CA SER A 154 -12.96 7.27 1.86
C SER A 154 -12.42 7.25 0.45
N ILE A 155 -11.31 7.97 0.25
CA ILE A 155 -10.57 7.97 -1.02
C ILE A 155 -10.11 6.54 -1.36
N PHE A 156 -9.57 5.82 -0.37
CA PHE A 156 -9.11 4.44 -0.54
C PHE A 156 -10.27 3.46 -0.74
N PHE A 157 -11.41 3.69 -0.09
CA PHE A 157 -12.61 2.92 -0.36
C PHE A 157 -13.13 3.15 -1.79
N ALA A 158 -13.08 4.38 -2.29
CA ALA A 158 -13.46 4.69 -3.66
C ALA A 158 -12.57 3.97 -4.69
N TYR A 159 -11.26 3.86 -4.44
CA TYR A 159 -10.34 3.06 -5.25
C TYR A 159 -10.74 1.58 -5.31
N LEU A 160 -11.06 0.96 -4.16
CA LEU A 160 -11.52 -0.45 -4.13
C LEU A 160 -12.83 -0.68 -4.88
N MET A 161 -13.73 0.32 -4.87
CA MET A 161 -15.02 0.22 -5.54
C MET A 161 -14.95 0.50 -7.06
N ARG A 162 -13.78 0.87 -7.58
CA ARG A 162 -13.57 1.12 -9.01
C ARG A 162 -13.31 -0.19 -9.75
N GLY A 163 -14.35 -0.72 -10.40
CA GLY A 163 -14.24 -1.69 -11.51
C GLY A 163 -13.64 -3.06 -11.21
N LYS A 164 -12.30 -3.21 -11.34
CA LYS A 164 -11.57 -4.50 -11.32
C LYS A 164 -11.90 -5.33 -10.08
N TRP A 165 -11.98 -4.67 -8.93
CA TRP A 165 -12.18 -5.34 -7.64
C TRP A 165 -13.62 -5.35 -7.16
N LEU A 166 -14.51 -4.53 -7.73
CA LEU A 166 -15.93 -4.49 -7.35
C LEU A 166 -16.58 -5.88 -7.50
N VAL A 167 -16.23 -6.57 -8.59
CA VAL A 167 -16.67 -7.95 -8.85
C VAL A 167 -16.15 -8.87 -7.75
N LEU A 168 -14.86 -8.82 -7.42
CA LEU A 168 -14.28 -9.64 -6.34
C LEU A 168 -14.81 -9.26 -4.95
N VAL A 169 -15.12 -8.00 -4.68
CA VAL A 169 -15.78 -7.56 -3.44
C VAL A 169 -17.17 -8.17 -3.31
N ILE A 170 -17.91 -8.27 -4.41
CA ILE A 170 -19.25 -8.84 -4.46
C ILE A 170 -19.21 -10.37 -4.40
N TYR A 171 -18.32 -11.02 -5.17
CA TYR A 171 -18.21 -12.49 -5.25
C TYR A 171 -17.48 -13.10 -4.05
N CYS A 172 -16.45 -12.43 -3.53
CA CYS A 172 -15.82 -12.75 -2.25
C CYS A 172 -16.55 -12.05 -1.10
N GLY A 173 -17.86 -11.78 -1.20
CA GLY A 173 -18.67 -11.00 -0.26
C GLY A 173 -18.59 -11.40 1.23
N GLY A 174 -17.91 -12.49 1.57
CA GLY A 174 -17.45 -12.77 2.92
C GLY A 174 -16.19 -12.03 3.33
N LEU A 175 -15.13 -11.94 2.51
CA LEU A 175 -13.81 -11.45 2.92
C LEU A 175 -13.77 -9.95 3.16
N ILE A 176 -14.40 -9.12 2.31
CA ILE A 176 -14.42 -7.67 2.50
C ILE A 176 -15.47 -7.25 3.53
N VAL A 177 -16.60 -7.95 3.62
CA VAL A 177 -17.53 -7.78 4.75
C VAL A 177 -16.84 -8.23 6.04
N VAL A 178 -16.02 -9.28 6.04
CA VAL A 178 -15.20 -9.70 7.20
C VAL A 178 -14.06 -8.74 7.46
N MET A 179 -13.47 -8.06 6.46
CA MET A 179 -12.45 -7.04 6.66
C MET A 179 -13.05 -5.74 7.17
N VAL A 180 -14.23 -5.32 6.68
CA VAL A 180 -14.99 -4.19 7.19
C VAL A 180 -15.58 -4.50 8.57
N TRP A 181 -16.10 -5.72 8.79
CA TRP A 181 -16.50 -6.24 10.09
C TRP A 181 -15.31 -6.41 11.03
N MET A 182 -14.12 -6.79 10.54
CA MET A 182 -12.87 -6.78 11.30
C MET A 182 -12.44 -5.36 11.58
N VAL A 183 -12.60 -4.39 10.69
CA VAL A 183 -12.24 -2.99 10.97
C VAL A 183 -13.20 -2.40 12.01
N ILE A 184 -14.46 -2.83 12.01
CA ILE A 184 -15.48 -2.44 12.99
C ILE A 184 -15.29 -3.18 14.34
N GLU A 185 -15.10 -4.50 14.34
CA GLU A 185 -14.85 -5.30 15.55
C GLU A 185 -13.43 -5.17 16.07
N LEU A 186 -12.39 -5.23 15.23
CA LEU A 186 -11.01 -4.89 15.62
C LEU A 186 -10.85 -3.41 15.91
N GLY A 187 -11.70 -2.51 15.42
CA GLY A 187 -11.78 -1.15 15.93
C GLY A 187 -12.08 -1.14 17.43
N LEU A 188 -12.99 -2.02 17.89
CA LEU A 188 -13.24 -2.28 19.31
C LEU A 188 -12.11 -3.10 19.98
N VAL A 189 -11.53 -4.10 19.30
CA VAL A 189 -10.50 -4.98 19.89
C VAL A 189 -9.13 -4.31 19.95
N LEU A 190 -8.78 -3.38 19.06
CA LEU A 190 -7.60 -2.51 19.20
C LEU A 190 -7.80 -1.51 20.35
N LEU A 191 -9.02 -1.01 20.56
CA LEU A 191 -9.33 -0.20 21.74
C LEU A 191 -9.18 -1.01 23.05
N LEU A 192 -9.46 -2.32 23.00
CA LEU A 192 -9.30 -3.27 24.11
C LEU A 192 -7.89 -3.87 24.25
N LEU A 193 -7.06 -3.85 23.21
CA LEU A 193 -5.66 -4.31 23.23
C LEU A 193 -4.66 -3.16 23.48
N LEU A 194 -5.12 -1.91 23.47
CA LEU A 194 -4.36 -0.70 23.83
C LEU A 194 -4.78 -0.11 25.20
N LEU A 195 -5.65 -0.81 25.95
CA LEU A 195 -5.92 -0.65 27.39
C LEU A 195 -5.29 -1.83 28.16
#